data_AF-X0YDX4-F1
#
_entry.id   AF-X0YDX4-F1
#
_cell.length_a   1.000
_cell.length_b   1.000
_cell.length_c   1.000
_cell.angle_alpha   90.00
_cell.angle_beta   90.00
_cell.angle_gamma   90.00
#
_symmetry.space_group_name_H-M   'P 1'
#
loop_
_entity.id
_entity.type
_entity.pdbx_description
1 polymer ?
#
loop_
_entity_poly.entity_id
_entity_poly.type
_entity_poly.pdbx_seq_one_letter_code
_entity_poly.pdbx_strand_id
1 'polypeptide(L)'
;YAILVRAKNKAEIESASEIGIIEVIDPASNPTRPVKPKKKLNTLLGLISGLIFGVGLAFFSEYGDKTIKTEDEAKKLLNLPVLGVIPGPGAPGRYGYTYSYRSSKRRKRKEIRASILQEGKTPMELITRDLPKSPISEAYRALVTNLQFAELDRKLKTLVVTSSIPLEGKTSVAINLAITLASAGEKVLLADADLRFPKIHKVFKLDPDPGLTNVLIANKSPYQVIHSIEGVDNLDLLTGGSL
;
A
#
# COMPACT_ATOMS: atom_id res chain seq x y z
N TYR A 1 -107.73 -20.97 7.84
CA TYR A 1 -106.62 -21.36 8.71
C TYR A 1 -105.82 -22.56 8.16
N ALA A 2 -106.47 -23.66 7.74
CA ALA A 2 -105.80 -24.86 7.22
C ALA A 2 -104.90 -24.64 5.97
N ILE A 3 -105.24 -23.68 5.10
CA ILE A 3 -104.46 -23.37 3.89
C ILE A 3 -103.10 -22.73 4.25
N LEU A 4 -103.09 -21.82 5.23
CA LEU A 4 -101.86 -21.16 5.69
C LEU A 4 -100.93 -22.14 6.40
N VAL A 5 -101.47 -23.08 7.18
CA VAL A 5 -100.68 -24.13 7.84
C VAL A 5 -100.04 -25.07 6.81
N ARG A 6 -100.77 -25.43 5.75
CA ARG A 6 -100.20 -26.24 4.65
C ARG A 6 -99.13 -25.48 3.86
N ALA A 7 -99.34 -24.19 3.59
CA ALA A 7 -98.35 -23.36 2.90
C ALA A 7 -97.06 -23.21 3.74
N LYS A 8 -97.20 -23.00 5.06
CA LYS A 8 -96.06 -22.90 5.98
C LYS A 8 -95.29 -24.22 6.09
N ASN A 9 -96.00 -25.34 6.30
CA ASN A 9 -95.35 -26.66 6.41
C ASN A 9 -94.68 -27.07 5.09
N LYS A 10 -95.23 -26.67 3.94
CA LYS A 10 -94.61 -26.92 2.63
C LYS A 10 -93.32 -26.10 2.46
N ALA A 11 -93.32 -24.84 2.88
CA ALA A 11 -92.14 -23.98 2.84
C ALA A 11 -91.05 -24.43 3.83
N GLU A 12 -91.41 -24.90 5.03
CA GLU A 12 -90.47 -25.48 6.00
C GLU A 12 -89.83 -26.78 5.47
N ILE A 13 -90.58 -27.62 4.75
CA ILE A 13 -90.05 -28.82 4.10
C ILE A 13 -89.15 -28.47 2.91
N GLU A 14 -89.50 -27.44 2.13
CA GLU A 14 -88.65 -26.94 1.03
C GLU A 14 -87.33 -26.34 1.54
N SER A 15 -87.35 -25.58 2.65
CA SER A 15 -86.14 -24.99 3.22
C SER A 15 -85.31 -25.98 4.06
N ALA A 16 -85.91 -27.01 4.65
CA ALA A 16 -85.17 -28.12 5.29
C ALA A 16 -84.63 -29.15 4.27
N SER A 17 -85.19 -29.20 3.06
CA SER A 17 -84.71 -30.00 1.93
C SER A 17 -83.79 -29.24 0.99
N GLU A 18 -83.35 -28.03 1.35
CA GLU A 18 -82.04 -27.54 0.94
C GLU A 18 -81.00 -28.24 1.82
N ILE A 19 -80.78 -29.54 1.56
CA ILE A 19 -79.45 -30.11 1.76
C ILE A 19 -78.58 -29.22 0.88
N GLY A 20 -77.95 -28.21 1.48
CA GLY A 20 -77.07 -27.29 0.76
C GLY A 20 -76.08 -28.18 0.02
N ILE A 21 -76.28 -28.31 -1.28
CA ILE A 21 -75.43 -29.15 -2.12
C ILE A 21 -74.09 -28.45 -2.04
N ILE A 22 -73.18 -29.00 -1.25
CA ILE A 22 -71.79 -28.58 -1.23
C ILE A 22 -71.22 -29.10 -2.54
N GLU A 23 -71.49 -28.36 -3.60
CA GLU A 23 -70.92 -28.60 -4.91
C GLU A 23 -69.54 -27.95 -4.89
N VAL A 24 -68.50 -28.79 -5.01
CA VAL A 24 -67.15 -28.29 -5.21
C VAL A 24 -67.12 -27.63 -6.58
N ILE A 25 -67.35 -26.32 -6.63
CA ILE A 25 -67.40 -25.53 -7.87
C ILE A 25 -66.07 -25.65 -8.63
N ASP A 26 -64.95 -25.62 -7.90
CA ASP A 26 -63.61 -25.80 -8.49
C ASP A 26 -62.64 -26.45 -7.48
N PRO A 27 -62.17 -27.69 -7.71
CA PRO A 27 -61.14 -28.30 -6.88
C PRO A 27 -59.82 -27.55 -7.06
N ALA A 28 -59.07 -27.35 -5.96
CA ALA A 28 -57.80 -26.64 -6.02
C ALA A 28 -56.85 -27.29 -7.03
N SER A 29 -56.44 -26.55 -8.06
CA SER A 29 -55.46 -27.03 -9.03
C SER A 29 -54.11 -27.23 -8.33
N ASN A 30 -53.56 -28.43 -8.39
CA ASN A 30 -52.23 -28.69 -7.84
C ASN A 30 -51.19 -27.88 -8.63
N PRO A 31 -50.45 -26.96 -7.99
CA PRO A 31 -49.48 -26.15 -8.70
C PRO A 31 -48.31 -27.03 -9.16
N THR A 32 -48.13 -27.14 -10.48
CA THR A 32 -47.03 -27.91 -11.08
C THR A 32 -45.65 -27.32 -10.76
N ARG A 33 -45.59 -26.07 -10.29
CA ARG A 33 -44.38 -25.41 -9.81
C ARG A 33 -44.68 -24.63 -8.52
N PRO A 34 -43.72 -24.55 -7.60
CA PRO A 34 -43.90 -23.84 -6.34
C PRO A 34 -44.22 -22.35 -6.57
N VAL A 35 -45.31 -21.88 -5.97
CA VAL A 35 -45.76 -20.46 -6.05
C VAL A 35 -44.83 -19.54 -5.24
N LYS A 36 -44.31 -20.04 -4.10
CA LYS A 36 -43.32 -19.36 -3.24
C LYS A 36 -42.36 -20.40 -2.65
N PRO A 37 -41.08 -20.05 -2.40
CA PRO A 37 -40.41 -18.79 -2.75
C PRO A 37 -39.93 -18.75 -4.22
N LYS A 38 -39.87 -17.56 -4.82
CA LYS A 38 -39.34 -17.33 -6.18
C LYS A 38 -37.81 -17.39 -6.19
N LYS A 39 -37.24 -18.59 -6.09
CA LYS A 39 -35.79 -18.82 -5.92
C LYS A 39 -34.91 -17.99 -6.88
N LYS A 40 -35.21 -17.97 -8.18
CA LYS A 40 -34.45 -17.19 -9.18
C LYS A 40 -34.41 -15.69 -8.88
N LEU A 41 -35.56 -15.12 -8.51
CA LEU A 41 -35.66 -13.69 -8.18
C LEU A 41 -34.91 -13.37 -6.89
N ASN A 42 -35.07 -14.21 -5.86
CA ASN A 42 -34.39 -14.00 -4.58
C ASN A 42 -32.86 -14.11 -4.74
N THR A 43 -32.37 -15.06 -5.53
CA THR A 43 -30.94 -15.19 -5.83
C THR A 43 -30.43 -13.99 -6.64
N LEU A 44 -31.19 -13.52 -7.63
CA LEU A 44 -30.82 -12.33 -8.41
C LEU A 44 -30.75 -11.07 -7.54
N LEU A 45 -31.75 -10.86 -6.68
CA LEU A 45 -31.76 -9.76 -5.72
C LEU A 45 -30.60 -9.84 -4.73
N GLY A 46 -30.29 -11.04 -4.22
CA GLY A 46 -29.12 -11.27 -3.37
C GLY A 46 -27.80 -10.95 -4.08
N LEU A 47 -27.66 -11.34 -5.34
CA LEU A 47 -26.46 -11.06 -6.13
C LEU A 47 -26.29 -9.56 -6.39
N ILE A 48 -27.37 -8.87 -6.78
CA ILE A 48 -27.34 -7.42 -7.04
C ILE A 48 -27.04 -6.64 -5.75
N SER A 49 -27.76 -6.95 -4.66
CA SER A 49 -27.53 -6.28 -3.37
C SER A 49 -26.12 -6.56 -2.84
N GLY A 50 -25.64 -7.80 -2.92
CA GLY A 50 -24.26 -8.14 -2.54
C GLY A 50 -23.20 -7.38 -3.33
N LEU A 51 -23.40 -7.18 -4.63
CA LEU A 51 -22.47 -6.41 -5.48
C LEU A 51 -22.48 -4.92 -5.10
N ILE A 52 -23.66 -4.34 -4.87
CA ILE A 52 -23.79 -2.94 -4.42
C ILE A 52 -23.11 -2.75 -3.07
N PHE A 53 -23.39 -3.62 -2.09
CA PHE A 53 -22.75 -3.54 -0.77
C PHE A 53 -21.24 -3.78 -0.85
N GLY A 54 -20.78 -4.72 -1.68
CA GLY A 54 -19.35 -4.98 -1.87
C GLY A 54 -18.60 -3.78 -2.44
N VAL A 55 -19.14 -3.15 -3.50
CA VAL A 55 -18.57 -1.93 -4.07
C VAL A 55 -18.63 -0.77 -3.07
N GLY A 56 -19.76 -0.62 -2.38
CA GLY A 56 -19.94 0.41 -1.36
C GLY A 56 -18.94 0.27 -0.21
N LEU A 57 -18.70 -0.95 0.28
CA LEU A 57 -17.70 -1.22 1.32
C LEU A 57 -16.27 -0.98 0.83
N ALA A 58 -15.96 -1.29 -0.43
CA ALA A 58 -14.66 -1.00 -1.00
C ALA A 58 -14.37 0.51 -1.00
N PHE A 59 -15.32 1.33 -1.50
CA PHE A 59 -15.19 2.78 -1.46
C PHE A 59 -15.19 3.35 -0.05
N PHE A 60 -16.01 2.81 0.86
CA PHE A 60 -16.02 3.24 2.25
C PHE A 60 -14.67 2.96 2.95
N SER A 61 -14.09 1.79 2.69
CA SER A 61 -12.76 1.45 3.19
C SER A 61 -11.67 2.34 2.60
N GLU A 62 -11.81 2.75 1.33
CA GLU A 62 -10.87 3.66 0.69
C GLU A 62 -10.99 5.10 1.21
N TYR A 63 -12.21 5.58 1.47
CA TYR A 63 -12.46 6.90 2.04
C TYR A 63 -11.97 7.01 3.50
N GLY A 64 -12.02 5.91 4.25
CA GLY A 64 -11.51 5.86 5.63
C GLY A 64 -9.97 5.83 5.72
N ASP A 65 -9.28 5.60 4.62
CA ASP A 65 -7.84 5.51 4.55
C ASP A 65 -7.21 6.91 4.40
N LYS A 66 -6.48 7.36 5.44
CA LYS A 66 -5.83 8.68 5.49
C LYS A 66 -4.36 8.65 5.04
N THR A 67 -3.92 7.60 4.34
CA THR A 67 -2.54 7.47 3.88
C THR A 67 -2.27 8.35 2.64
N ILE A 68 -1.08 8.95 2.59
CA ILE A 68 -0.62 9.74 1.44
C ILE A 68 -0.18 8.76 0.34
N LYS A 69 -0.87 8.78 -0.79
CA LYS A 69 -0.66 7.80 -1.88
C LYS A 69 0.02 8.40 -3.10
N THR A 70 -0.05 9.72 -3.26
CA THR A 70 0.43 10.41 -4.46
C THR A 70 1.32 11.60 -4.13
N GLU A 71 2.24 11.91 -5.05
CA GLU A 71 3.13 13.07 -4.93
C GLU A 71 2.32 14.38 -4.84
N ASP A 72 1.22 14.50 -5.58
CA ASP A 72 0.39 15.69 -5.59
C ASP A 72 -0.36 15.89 -4.27
N GLU A 73 -0.79 14.81 -3.64
CA GLU A 73 -1.38 14.85 -2.30
C GLU A 73 -0.35 15.28 -1.25
N ALA A 74 0.88 14.75 -1.33
CA ALA A 74 1.98 15.16 -0.45
C ALA A 74 2.30 16.65 -0.60
N LYS A 75 2.40 17.16 -1.83
CA LYS A 75 2.65 18.58 -2.12
C LYS A 75 1.54 19.47 -1.57
N LYS A 76 0.28 19.10 -1.77
CA LYS A 76 -0.87 19.88 -1.29
C LYS A 76 -0.97 19.91 0.24
N LEU A 77 -0.70 18.79 0.89
CA LEU A 77 -0.81 18.66 2.35
C LEU A 77 0.36 19.37 3.06
N LEU A 78 1.59 19.15 2.60
CA LEU A 78 2.80 19.60 3.27
C LEU A 78 3.27 20.98 2.79
N ASN A 79 2.79 21.45 1.63
CA ASN A 79 3.25 22.67 0.97
C ASN A 79 4.78 22.69 0.76
N LEU A 80 5.35 21.52 0.45
CA LEU A 80 6.77 21.32 0.21
C LEU A 80 7.00 20.65 -1.15
N PRO A 81 8.13 20.94 -1.83
CA PRO A 81 8.48 20.25 -3.04
C PRO A 81 8.82 18.79 -2.75
N VAL A 82 8.28 17.88 -3.57
CA VAL A 82 8.69 16.48 -3.57
C VAL A 82 9.99 16.37 -4.34
N LEU A 83 11.08 16.01 -3.66
CA LEU A 83 12.42 15.93 -4.24
C LEU A 83 12.65 14.65 -5.06
N GLY A 84 11.88 13.59 -4.80
CA GLY A 84 11.95 12.34 -5.54
C GLY A 84 11.05 11.25 -4.96
N VAL A 85 10.79 10.21 -5.76
CA VAL A 85 10.04 9.02 -5.37
C VAL A 85 10.95 7.80 -5.49
N ILE A 86 11.14 7.10 -4.39
CA ILE A 86 11.93 5.86 -4.35
C ILE A 86 10.99 4.66 -4.46
N PRO A 87 11.11 3.84 -5.51
CA PRO A 87 10.25 2.66 -5.66
C PRO A 87 10.59 1.59 -4.62
N GLY A 88 9.57 0.92 -4.10
CA GLY A 88 9.73 -0.19 -3.16
C GLY A 88 10.29 -1.46 -3.83
N PRO A 89 11.03 -2.30 -3.08
CA PRO A 89 11.59 -3.55 -3.60
C PRO A 89 10.46 -4.51 -3.99
N GLY A 90 10.58 -5.11 -5.19
CA GLY A 90 9.65 -6.15 -5.60
C GLY A 90 8.21 -5.69 -5.84
N ALA A 91 7.98 -4.42 -6.16
CA ALA A 91 6.70 -3.94 -6.66
C ALA A 91 6.63 -4.09 -8.21
N PRO A 92 6.16 -5.22 -8.78
CA PRO A 92 5.80 -5.25 -10.18
C PRO A 92 4.52 -4.41 -10.38
N GLY A 93 4.70 -3.18 -10.84
CA GLY A 93 3.68 -2.41 -11.55
C GLY A 93 2.40 -2.09 -10.79
N ARG A 94 2.48 -1.66 -9.51
CA ARG A 94 1.27 -1.24 -8.77
C ARG A 94 1.23 0.19 -8.22
N TYR A 95 2.32 0.95 -8.23
CA TYR A 95 2.29 2.39 -7.92
C TYR A 95 3.29 3.10 -8.83
N GLY A 96 2.80 4.07 -9.61
CA GLY A 96 3.57 5.13 -10.29
C GLY A 96 4.69 4.70 -11.24
N TYR A 97 4.56 5.02 -12.53
CA TYR A 97 5.59 4.82 -13.56
C TYR A 97 5.92 3.36 -13.89
N THR A 98 4.92 2.61 -14.37
CA THR A 98 5.26 1.62 -15.39
C THR A 98 5.72 2.41 -16.61
N TYR A 99 7.03 2.45 -16.87
CA TYR A 99 7.46 2.35 -18.26
C TYR A 99 6.83 1.06 -18.76
N SER A 100 5.64 1.18 -19.36
CA SER A 100 5.07 0.12 -20.16
C SER A 100 6.00 0.01 -21.36
N TYR A 101 7.12 -0.70 -21.16
CA TYR A 101 7.94 -1.20 -22.22
C TYR A 101 7.06 -2.24 -22.92
N ARG A 102 6.20 -1.73 -23.81
CA ARG A 102 5.45 -2.46 -24.83
C ARG A 102 6.47 -2.95 -25.86
N SER A 103 7.51 -3.64 -25.40
CA SER A 103 8.55 -4.21 -26.24
C SER A 103 8.24 -5.67 -26.44
N SER A 104 7.88 -5.95 -27.68
CA SER A 104 7.58 -7.21 -28.34
C SER A 104 8.69 -8.27 -28.30
N LYS A 105 9.66 -8.22 -27.37
CA LYS A 105 10.78 -9.18 -27.29
C LYS A 105 10.86 -9.89 -25.93
N ARG A 106 10.53 -11.18 -25.94
CA ARG A 106 10.61 -12.15 -24.82
C ARG A 106 11.97 -12.16 -24.09
N ARG A 107 13.07 -11.83 -24.77
CA ARG A 107 14.44 -11.84 -24.21
C ARG A 107 14.68 -10.72 -23.19
N LYS A 108 14.23 -9.49 -23.48
CA LYS A 108 14.38 -8.31 -22.59
C LYS A 108 13.58 -8.46 -21.29
N ARG A 109 12.45 -9.20 -21.33
CA ARG A 109 11.67 -9.57 -20.14
C ARG A 109 12.39 -10.51 -19.17
N LYS A 110 13.25 -11.43 -19.65
CA LYS A 110 14.02 -12.33 -18.76
C LYS A 110 15.10 -11.57 -18.00
N GLU A 111 15.81 -10.68 -18.68
CA GLU A 111 16.84 -9.83 -18.07
C GLU A 111 16.24 -8.90 -17.00
N ILE A 112 15.14 -8.20 -17.33
CA ILE A 112 14.41 -7.34 -16.38
C ILE A 112 13.88 -8.16 -15.19
N ARG A 113 13.37 -9.37 -15.42
CA ARG A 113 12.87 -10.22 -14.32
C ARG A 113 14.03 -10.71 -13.44
N ALA A 114 15.20 -10.98 -13.99
CA ALA A 114 16.38 -11.34 -13.23
C ALA A 114 16.89 -10.18 -12.37
N SER A 115 16.90 -8.95 -12.89
CA SER A 115 17.27 -7.76 -12.10
C SER A 115 16.29 -7.51 -10.95
N ILE A 116 14.98 -7.59 -11.21
CA ILE A 116 13.94 -7.45 -10.16
C ILE A 116 14.08 -8.53 -9.07
N LEU A 117 14.43 -9.76 -9.44
CA LEU A 117 14.64 -10.86 -8.49
C LEU A 117 15.92 -10.67 -7.65
N GLN A 118 16.95 -10.03 -8.22
CA GLN A 118 18.15 -9.64 -7.48
C GLN A 118 17.86 -8.45 -6.55
N GLU A 119 17.13 -7.44 -7.02
CA GLU A 119 16.68 -6.30 -6.21
C GLU A 119 15.91 -6.75 -4.96
N GLY A 120 15.04 -7.77 -5.07
CA GLY A 120 14.31 -8.31 -3.92
C GLY A 120 15.16 -9.10 -2.91
N LYS A 121 16.42 -9.42 -3.23
CA LYS A 121 17.35 -10.16 -2.35
C LYS A 121 18.41 -9.25 -1.72
N THR A 122 18.75 -8.15 -2.38
CA THR A 122 19.72 -7.17 -1.88
C THR A 122 19.08 -6.32 -0.78
N PRO A 123 19.78 -6.03 0.34
CA PRO A 123 19.29 -5.09 1.35
C PRO A 123 19.00 -3.73 0.74
N MET A 124 17.84 -3.15 1.06
CA MET A 124 17.40 -1.86 0.52
C MET A 124 18.43 -0.76 0.73
N GLU A 125 19.14 -0.80 1.85
CA GLU A 125 20.13 0.18 2.27
C GLU A 125 21.37 0.23 1.37
N LEU A 126 21.66 -0.83 0.61
CA LEU A 126 22.90 -0.94 -0.17
C LEU A 126 22.65 -1.10 -1.69
N ILE A 127 21.43 -0.84 -2.14
CA ILE A 127 21.05 -1.01 -3.55
C ILE A 127 21.88 -0.12 -4.49
N THR A 128 22.17 1.13 -4.11
CA THR A 128 22.95 2.02 -4.97
C THR A 128 24.41 1.57 -5.14
N ARG A 129 24.96 0.86 -4.16
CA ARG A 129 26.30 0.24 -4.23
C ARG A 129 26.27 -1.08 -5.00
N ASP A 130 25.38 -1.99 -4.61
CA ASP A 130 25.40 -3.39 -5.07
C ASP A 130 24.68 -3.56 -6.43
N LEU A 131 23.70 -2.72 -6.73
CA LEU A 131 22.91 -2.71 -7.96
C LEU A 131 22.84 -1.30 -8.57
N PRO A 132 23.97 -0.70 -8.98
CA PRO A 132 24.04 0.69 -9.42
C PRO A 132 23.23 0.97 -10.70
N LYS A 133 22.86 -0.06 -11.47
CA LYS A 133 22.06 0.07 -12.71
C LYS A 133 20.57 -0.21 -12.51
N SER A 134 20.12 -0.39 -11.27
CA SER A 134 18.69 -0.64 -10.97
C SER A 134 17.84 0.64 -11.15
N PRO A 135 16.53 0.50 -11.37
CA PRO A 135 15.60 1.64 -11.38
C PRO A 135 15.58 2.41 -10.05
N ILE A 136 15.77 1.71 -8.92
CA ILE A 136 15.88 2.33 -7.59
C ILE A 136 17.12 3.23 -7.55
N SER A 137 18.26 2.76 -8.07
CA SER A 137 19.49 3.55 -8.14
C SER A 137 19.35 4.78 -9.04
N GLU A 138 18.63 4.68 -10.16
CA GLU A 138 18.29 5.84 -11.00
C GLU A 138 17.42 6.86 -10.26
N ALA A 139 16.47 6.40 -9.43
CA ALA A 139 15.65 7.30 -8.61
C ALA A 139 16.51 8.08 -7.60
N TYR A 140 17.53 7.47 -7.00
CA TYR A 140 18.48 8.19 -6.14
C TYR A 140 19.37 9.17 -6.92
N ARG A 141 19.77 8.86 -8.15
CA ARG A 141 20.51 9.83 -9.01
C ARG A 141 19.64 11.04 -9.36
N ALA A 142 18.37 10.81 -9.67
CA ALA A 142 17.41 11.89 -9.88
C ALA A 142 17.23 12.74 -8.61
N LEU A 143 17.17 12.11 -7.43
CA LEU A 143 17.09 12.81 -6.15
C LEU A 143 18.33 13.70 -5.90
N VAL A 144 19.54 13.21 -6.17
CA VAL A 144 20.78 14.01 -6.07
C VAL A 144 20.74 15.21 -7.02
N THR A 145 20.32 15.00 -8.26
CA THR A 145 20.20 16.06 -9.26
C THR A 145 19.20 17.12 -8.80
N ASN A 146 18.04 16.72 -8.27
CA ASN A 146 17.03 17.63 -7.76
C ASN A 146 17.51 18.40 -6.52
N LEU A 147 18.29 17.77 -5.63
CA LEU A 147 18.92 18.45 -4.49
C LEU A 147 19.91 19.52 -4.95
N GLN A 148 20.71 19.23 -5.98
CA GLN A 148 21.65 20.21 -6.56
C GLN A 148 20.90 21.40 -7.20
N PHE A 149 19.74 21.15 -7.83
CA PHE A 149 18.89 22.20 -8.38
C PHE A 149 18.13 23.01 -7.32
N ALA A 150 17.72 22.36 -6.21
CA ALA A 150 17.02 23.05 -5.14
C ALA A 150 17.88 24.15 -4.48
N GLU A 151 19.22 24.03 -4.56
CA GLU A 151 20.16 25.02 -4.06
C GLU A 151 21.08 25.61 -5.15
N LEU A 152 20.51 26.09 -6.28
CA LEU A 152 21.27 26.76 -7.34
C LEU A 152 22.19 27.90 -6.85
N ASP A 153 21.82 28.57 -5.75
CA ASP A 153 22.55 29.72 -5.21
C ASP A 153 23.54 29.37 -4.08
N ARG A 154 23.50 28.14 -3.52
CA ARG A 154 24.36 27.74 -2.38
C ARG A 154 24.79 26.29 -2.50
N LYS A 155 26.08 26.00 -2.25
CA LYS A 155 26.54 24.60 -2.18
C LYS A 155 25.99 23.96 -0.90
N LEU A 156 25.12 22.96 -1.04
CA LEU A 156 24.57 22.17 0.07
C LEU A 156 25.70 21.42 0.79
N LYS A 157 25.94 21.76 2.07
CA LYS A 157 27.02 21.18 2.89
C LYS A 157 26.54 20.21 3.96
N THR A 158 25.30 20.32 4.38
CA THR A 158 24.75 19.53 5.49
C THR A 158 23.28 19.24 5.21
N LEU A 159 22.92 17.97 5.35
CA LEU A 159 21.57 17.47 5.13
C LEU A 159 21.15 16.62 6.32
N VAL A 160 19.93 16.81 6.80
CA VAL A 160 19.31 15.94 7.79
C VAL A 160 18.19 15.15 7.13
N VAL A 161 18.22 13.83 7.30
CA VAL A 161 17.14 12.94 6.84
C VAL A 161 16.34 12.49 8.04
N THR A 162 15.05 12.80 8.06
CA THR A 162 14.12 12.46 9.15
C THR A 162 12.79 11.93 8.62
N SER A 163 11.99 11.35 9.49
CA SER A 163 10.69 10.76 9.18
C SER A 163 9.65 11.16 10.23
N SER A 164 8.37 11.13 9.85
CA SER A 164 7.26 11.46 10.74
C SER A 164 6.95 10.32 11.71
N ILE A 165 7.18 9.08 11.28
CA ILE A 165 6.99 7.86 12.06
C ILE A 165 8.19 6.90 11.90
N PRO A 166 8.33 5.90 12.79
CA PRO A 166 9.29 4.81 12.59
C PRO A 166 9.00 4.03 11.30
N LEU A 167 10.05 3.46 10.70
CA LEU A 167 9.97 2.57 9.53
C LEU A 167 9.57 3.22 8.19
N GLU A 168 9.57 4.55 8.05
CA GLU A 168 9.40 5.23 6.73
C GLU A 168 10.63 5.14 5.80
N GLY A 169 11.68 4.40 6.19
CA GLY A 169 12.87 4.23 5.35
C GLY A 169 13.93 5.32 5.47
N LYS A 170 13.89 6.18 6.51
CA LYS A 170 14.88 7.25 6.75
C LYS A 170 16.34 6.79 6.63
N THR A 171 16.67 5.64 7.24
CA THR A 171 18.02 5.07 7.23
C THR A 171 18.41 4.60 5.83
N SER A 172 17.49 3.91 5.14
CA SER A 172 17.71 3.43 3.78
C SER A 172 17.89 4.60 2.80
N VAL A 173 17.11 5.67 2.93
CA VAL A 173 17.26 6.90 2.14
C VAL A 173 18.59 7.57 2.43
N ALA A 174 18.96 7.76 3.69
CA ALA A 174 20.21 8.41 4.07
C ALA A 174 21.44 7.67 3.53
N ILE A 175 21.48 6.34 3.66
CA ILE A 175 22.60 5.51 3.20
C ILE A 175 22.71 5.56 1.68
N ASN A 176 21.63 5.28 0.95
CA ASN A 176 21.69 5.25 -0.51
C ASN A 176 21.96 6.63 -1.10
N LEU A 177 21.42 7.71 -0.50
CA LEU A 177 21.72 9.08 -0.92
C LEU A 177 23.19 9.42 -0.71
N ALA A 178 23.77 9.06 0.44
CA ALA A 178 25.19 9.27 0.71
C ALA A 178 26.09 8.53 -0.28
N ILE A 179 25.80 7.24 -0.54
CA ILE A 179 26.52 6.44 -1.54
C ILE A 179 26.40 7.06 -2.94
N THR A 180 25.22 7.59 -3.30
CA THR A 180 24.99 8.18 -4.62
C THR A 180 25.73 9.51 -4.78
N LEU A 181 25.75 10.35 -3.75
CA LEU A 181 26.54 11.58 -3.71
C LEU A 181 28.04 11.29 -3.80
N ALA A 182 28.52 10.30 -3.05
CA ALA A 182 29.92 9.86 -3.08
C ALA A 182 30.32 9.32 -4.47
N SER A 183 29.45 8.53 -5.08
CA SER A 183 29.61 8.01 -6.46
C SER A 183 29.58 9.12 -7.51
N ALA A 184 28.94 10.26 -7.23
CA ALA A 184 28.97 11.44 -8.08
C ALA A 184 30.25 12.29 -7.90
N GLY A 185 31.17 11.86 -7.03
CA GLY A 185 32.46 12.50 -6.79
C GLY A 185 32.49 13.50 -5.63
N GLU A 186 31.40 13.65 -4.88
CA GLU A 186 31.40 14.49 -3.68
C GLU A 186 32.05 13.76 -2.50
N LYS A 187 32.72 14.51 -1.62
CA LYS A 187 33.23 13.97 -0.35
C LYS A 187 32.10 13.99 0.67
N VAL A 188 31.67 12.82 1.12
CA VAL A 188 30.48 12.66 1.95
C VAL A 188 30.86 12.02 3.29
N LEU A 189 30.45 12.66 4.38
CA LEU A 189 30.41 12.05 5.69
C LEU A 189 28.95 11.69 6.02
N LEU A 190 28.66 10.41 6.17
CA LEU A 190 27.38 9.93 6.67
C LEU A 190 27.47 9.75 8.19
N ALA A 191 26.62 10.44 8.95
CA ALA A 191 26.60 10.35 10.42
C ALA A 191 25.30 9.72 10.92
N ASP A 192 25.39 8.69 11.77
CA ASP A 192 24.24 8.09 12.45
C ASP A 192 23.88 8.90 13.71
N ALA A 193 22.97 9.86 13.56
CA ALA A 193 22.47 10.68 14.66
C ALA A 193 21.26 10.07 15.39
N ASP A 194 20.82 8.85 15.04
CA ASP A 194 19.75 8.14 15.77
C ASP A 194 20.37 7.36 16.93
N LEU A 195 20.69 8.06 18.03
CA LEU A 195 21.33 7.48 19.21
C LEU A 195 20.43 6.48 19.97
N ARG A 196 19.12 6.48 19.70
CA ARG A 196 18.18 5.58 20.38
C ARG A 196 18.23 4.17 19.78
N PHE A 197 18.27 4.09 18.46
CA PHE A 197 18.34 2.82 17.74
C PHE A 197 19.32 2.92 16.56
N PRO A 198 20.62 3.08 16.81
CA PRO A 198 21.62 3.21 15.75
C PRO A 198 21.66 1.93 14.91
N LYS A 199 21.62 2.10 13.59
CA LYS A 199 21.50 0.97 12.64
C LYS A 199 22.56 1.00 11.55
N ILE A 200 23.19 2.15 11.28
CA ILE A 200 24.07 2.28 10.12
C ILE A 200 25.30 1.37 10.26
N HIS A 201 25.87 1.25 11.46
CA HIS A 201 26.98 0.32 11.73
C HIS A 201 26.64 -1.13 11.38
N LYS A 202 25.40 -1.59 11.61
CA LYS A 202 24.96 -2.96 11.28
C LYS A 202 24.88 -3.18 9.77
N VAL A 203 24.45 -2.16 9.02
CA VAL A 203 24.35 -2.22 7.55
C VAL A 203 25.73 -2.35 6.94
N PHE A 204 26.70 -1.56 7.42
CA PHE A 204 28.07 -1.58 6.93
C PHE A 204 28.96 -2.65 7.60
N LYS A 205 28.41 -3.43 8.54
CA LYS A 205 29.13 -4.47 9.32
C LYS A 205 30.35 -3.91 10.05
N LEU A 206 30.19 -2.75 10.66
CA LEU A 206 31.21 -2.07 11.45
C LEU A 206 30.91 -2.23 12.95
N ASP A 207 31.96 -2.12 13.74
CA ASP A 207 31.81 -1.95 15.18
C ASP A 207 31.07 -0.63 15.47
N PRO A 208 30.11 -0.61 16.41
CA PRO A 208 29.38 0.60 16.75
C PRO A 208 30.27 1.65 17.43
N ASP A 209 31.35 1.21 18.10
CA ASP A 209 32.26 2.06 18.88
C ASP A 209 33.69 2.04 18.33
N PRO A 210 34.42 3.16 18.43
CA PRO A 210 33.95 4.45 18.94
C PRO A 210 33.08 5.21 17.92
N GLY A 211 32.07 5.94 18.37
CA GLY A 211 31.14 6.70 17.52
C GLY A 211 30.80 8.10 18.04
N LEU A 212 29.66 8.63 17.57
CA LEU A 212 29.19 9.98 17.86
C LEU A 212 29.04 10.24 19.37
N THR A 213 28.55 9.28 20.15
CA THR A 213 28.45 9.41 21.63
C THR A 213 29.81 9.67 22.27
N ASN A 214 30.89 9.05 21.78
CA ASN A 214 32.22 9.27 22.33
C ASN A 214 32.78 10.66 21.98
N VAL A 215 32.42 11.22 20.84
CA VAL A 215 32.79 12.59 20.49
C VAL A 215 32.08 13.57 21.42
N LEU A 216 30.78 13.36 21.65
CA LEU A 216 29.94 14.27 22.43
C LEU A 216 30.21 14.20 23.94
N ILE A 217 30.49 13.01 24.48
CA ILE A 217 30.61 12.77 25.92
C ILE A 217 32.06 12.63 26.37
N ALA A 218 32.90 11.94 25.58
CA ALA A 218 34.25 11.55 26.00
C ALA A 218 35.36 12.44 25.42
N ASN A 219 35.03 13.58 24.80
CA ASN A 219 35.97 14.53 24.18
C ASN A 219 36.97 13.87 23.22
N LYS A 220 36.61 12.74 22.59
CA LYS A 220 37.41 12.15 21.51
C LYS A 220 37.35 13.05 20.29
N SER A 221 38.47 13.14 19.57
CA SER A 221 38.52 13.89 18.32
C SER A 221 37.61 13.22 17.27
N PRO A 222 36.77 13.97 16.52
CA PRO A 222 35.94 13.41 15.46
C PRO A 222 36.73 12.59 14.44
N TYR A 223 37.95 13.00 14.12
CA TYR A 223 38.81 12.32 13.15
C TYR A 223 39.25 10.92 13.58
N GLN A 224 39.19 10.61 14.88
CA GLN A 224 39.56 9.28 15.42
C GLN A 224 38.41 8.27 15.38
N VAL A 225 37.19 8.73 15.11
CA VAL A 225 35.97 7.90 15.14
C VAL A 225 35.27 7.83 13.78
N ILE A 226 35.88 8.43 12.76
CA ILE A 226 35.40 8.37 11.38
C ILE A 226 36.01 7.12 10.73
N HIS A 227 35.15 6.33 10.09
CA HIS A 227 35.50 5.10 9.40
C HIS A 227 35.33 5.27 7.90
N SER A 228 36.37 5.01 7.11
CA SER A 228 36.22 4.90 5.66
C SER A 228 35.54 3.58 5.29
N ILE A 229 34.68 3.63 4.27
CA ILE A 229 33.89 2.47 3.85
C ILE A 229 34.56 1.75 2.68
N GLU A 230 34.80 0.44 2.84
CA GLU A 230 35.30 -0.39 1.75
C GLU A 230 34.24 -0.51 0.63
N GLY A 231 34.67 -0.30 -0.61
CA GLY A 231 33.84 -0.44 -1.81
C GLY A 231 32.98 0.78 -2.16
N VAL A 232 33.12 1.91 -1.46
CA VAL A 232 32.52 3.19 -1.86
C VAL A 232 33.53 4.32 -1.67
N ASP A 233 34.12 4.76 -2.78
CA ASP A 233 35.06 5.89 -2.77
C ASP A 233 34.36 7.18 -2.32
N ASN A 234 35.10 8.06 -1.63
CA ASN A 234 34.63 9.36 -1.11
C ASN A 234 33.50 9.29 -0.05
N LEU A 235 33.23 8.12 0.53
CA LEU A 235 32.27 7.95 1.62
C LEU A 235 32.98 7.58 2.93
N ASP A 236 32.83 8.47 3.91
CA ASP A 236 33.21 8.24 5.29
C ASP A 236 31.96 8.09 6.17
N LEU A 237 32.09 7.36 7.27
CA LEU A 237 31.01 7.07 8.20
C LEU A 237 31.37 7.47 9.63
N LEU A 238 30.43 8.12 10.30
CA LEU A 238 30.42 8.29 11.76
C LEU A 238 29.25 7.48 12.34
N THR A 239 29.55 6.43 13.09
CA THR A 239 28.53 5.61 13.76
C THR A 239 27.91 6.37 14.94
N GLY A 240 26.78 5.88 15.47
CA GLY A 240 26.15 6.49 16.64
C GLY A 240 26.97 6.31 17.92
N GLY A 241 27.75 5.24 18.01
CA GLY A 241 28.32 4.78 19.28
C GLY A 241 27.31 4.03 20.14
N SER A 242 27.80 3.24 21.09
CA SER A 242 26.97 2.78 22.20
C SER A 242 26.86 3.88 23.26
N LEU A 243 25.75 3.85 23.99
CA LEU A 243 25.48 4.69 25.16
C LEU A 243 25.84 3.92 26.43
#